data_AF-A0A1Y1ZGC6-F1
#
_entry.id   AF-A0A1Y1ZGC6-F1
#
_cell.length_a   1.000
_cell.length_b   1.000
_cell.length_c   1.000
_cell.angle_alpha   90.00
_cell.angle_beta   90.00
_cell.angle_gamma   90.00
#
_symmetry.space_group_name_H-M   'P 1'
#
loop_
_entity.id
_entity.type
_entity.pdbx_description
1 polymer ?
#
loop_
_entity_poly.entity_id
_entity_poly.type
_entity_poly.pdbx_seq_one_letter_code
_entity_poly.pdbx_strand_id
1 'polypeptide(L)'
;MTLPVDLWGQIAGSFLVSQALAAATGLIIAYYSARVIYNLHFHPLSKYPGPRLVAATDLWWAYASTSGKYPWIIEGVLANMAILSVLLLMSSFSLSQRQQKSKNLELFVQVGYDAPDTGDNGISGEPDPIKHREIARKLAPAFSTRNFKAKEATVHKYIDVFVNKMREVGDGTQGAELQRWADWLALDLSADMTYGREVGQMRDMMDSVLLSSTLKLNLFLTMSQVTRKFRLFTALTYLTIPPSVWLAMSKLLKMNAQDVKMRIERRGKTEHLD
;
A
#
# COMPACT_ATOMS: atom_id res chain seq x y z
N MET A 1 47.98 -42.35 -11.38
CA MET A 1 46.78 -41.63 -10.91
C MET A 1 47.21 -40.65 -9.83
N THR A 2 47.55 -39.43 -10.21
CA THR A 2 47.79 -38.34 -9.27
C THR A 2 46.46 -37.66 -8.98
N LEU A 3 45.99 -37.71 -7.74
CA LEU A 3 44.79 -36.97 -7.33
C LEU A 3 45.06 -35.47 -7.54
N PRO A 4 44.08 -34.70 -8.08
CA PRO A 4 44.29 -33.27 -8.33
C PRO A 4 44.47 -32.54 -7.01
N VAL A 5 45.56 -31.78 -6.90
CA VAL A 5 45.96 -31.01 -5.71
C VAL A 5 44.89 -29.98 -5.29
N ASP A 6 44.01 -29.62 -6.22
CA ASP A 6 42.88 -28.71 -6.00
C ASP A 6 41.71 -29.32 -5.21
N LEU A 7 41.60 -30.65 -5.12
CA LEU A 7 40.46 -31.32 -4.48
C LEU A 7 40.42 -31.09 -2.97
N TRP A 8 41.59 -31.16 -2.30
CA TRP A 8 41.67 -30.97 -0.85
C TRP A 8 41.43 -29.53 -0.41
N GLY A 9 41.86 -28.55 -1.22
CA GLY A 9 41.55 -27.14 -0.99
C GLY A 9 40.06 -26.82 -1.16
N GLN A 10 39.41 -27.41 -2.16
CA GLN A 10 37.96 -27.30 -2.36
C GLN A 10 37.16 -27.98 -1.24
N ILE A 11 37.57 -29.17 -0.78
CA ILE A 11 36.93 -29.88 0.33
C ILE A 11 37.12 -29.11 1.65
N ALA A 12 38.33 -28.65 1.97
CA ALA A 12 38.59 -27.86 3.17
C ALA A 12 37.84 -26.51 3.16
N GLY A 13 37.79 -25.84 2.00
CA GLY A 13 36.97 -24.64 1.80
C GLY A 13 35.48 -24.91 2.00
N SER A 14 34.95 -26.02 1.45
CA SER A 14 33.55 -26.41 1.62
C SER A 14 33.20 -26.73 3.08
N PHE A 15 34.12 -27.34 3.83
CA PHE A 15 33.94 -27.67 5.24
C PHE A 15 33.91 -26.41 6.10
N LEU A 16 34.84 -25.48 5.89
CA LEU A 16 34.85 -24.17 6.58
C LEU A 16 33.58 -23.36 6.28
N VAL A 17 33.11 -23.37 5.02
CA VAL A 17 31.84 -22.73 4.64
C VAL A 17 30.66 -23.38 5.34
N SER A 18 30.61 -24.72 5.43
CA SER A 18 29.52 -25.44 6.10
C SER A 18 29.46 -25.14 7.60
N GLN A 19 30.60 -25.03 8.27
CA GLN A 19 30.69 -24.65 9.69
C GLN A 19 30.29 -23.19 9.92
N ALA A 20 30.72 -22.28 9.04
CA ALA A 20 30.31 -20.89 9.09
C ALA A 20 28.80 -20.72 8.90
N LEU A 21 28.20 -21.46 7.96
CA LEU A 21 26.75 -21.47 7.73
C LEU A 21 25.99 -22.04 8.95
N ALA A 22 26.48 -23.14 9.53
CA ALA A 22 25.88 -23.73 10.72
C ALA A 22 25.94 -22.78 11.92
N ALA A 23 27.09 -22.13 12.14
CA ALA A 23 27.27 -21.14 13.20
C ALA A 23 26.37 -19.91 12.99
N ALA A 24 26.30 -19.38 11.77
CA ALA A 24 25.41 -18.27 11.43
C ALA A 24 23.93 -18.63 11.67
N THR A 25 23.50 -19.81 11.25
CA THR A 25 22.13 -20.31 11.47
C THR A 25 21.85 -20.45 12.97
N GLY A 26 22.79 -21.02 13.73
CA GLY A 26 22.68 -21.15 15.19
C GLY A 26 22.54 -19.80 15.89
N LEU A 27 23.35 -18.81 15.52
CA LEU A 27 23.26 -17.44 16.04
C LEU A 27 21.93 -16.77 15.72
N ILE A 28 21.41 -16.97 14.51
CA ILE A 28 20.09 -16.45 14.10
C ILE A 28 18.99 -17.05 14.98
N ILE A 29 18.98 -18.37 15.15
CA ILE A 29 17.98 -19.06 15.99
C ILE A 29 18.07 -18.59 17.44
N ALA A 30 19.28 -18.49 17.99
CA ALA A 30 19.50 -18.02 19.35
C ALA A 30 19.00 -16.58 19.54
N TYR A 31 19.31 -15.68 18.60
CA TYR A 31 18.84 -14.30 18.61
C TYR A 31 17.30 -14.19 18.61
N TYR A 32 16.63 -14.89 17.69
CA TYR A 32 15.16 -14.85 17.62
C TYR A 32 14.51 -15.48 18.85
N SER A 33 15.08 -16.56 19.39
CA SER A 33 14.58 -17.20 20.61
C SER A 33 14.70 -16.26 21.82
N ALA A 34 15.86 -15.61 21.99
CA ALA A 34 16.07 -14.62 23.04
C ALA A 34 15.11 -13.42 22.90
N ARG A 35 14.88 -12.95 21.67
CA ARG A 35 13.92 -11.87 21.38
C ARG A 35 12.48 -12.25 21.75
N VAL A 36 12.04 -13.47 21.45
CA VAL A 36 10.71 -13.96 21.83
C VAL A 36 10.56 -13.99 23.35
N ILE A 37 11.56 -14.53 24.08
CA ILE A 37 11.54 -14.60 25.54
C ILE A 37 11.48 -13.19 26.14
N TYR A 38 12.31 -12.27 25.62
CA TYR A 38 12.32 -10.87 26.02
C TYR A 38 10.97 -10.20 25.80
N ASN A 39 10.38 -10.33 24.62
CA ASN A 39 9.09 -9.72 24.29
C ASN A 39 7.95 -10.22 25.17
N LEU A 40 7.95 -11.51 25.52
CA LEU A 40 6.88 -12.12 26.31
C LEU A 40 6.96 -11.79 27.80
N HIS A 41 8.16 -11.59 28.37
CA HIS A 41 8.33 -11.48 29.83
C HIS A 41 8.96 -10.18 30.31
N PHE A 42 9.88 -9.61 29.54
CA PHE A 42 10.72 -8.49 29.99
C PHE A 42 10.38 -7.17 29.30
N HIS A 43 9.70 -7.22 28.15
CA HIS A 43 9.29 -6.02 27.43
C HIS A 43 8.25 -5.22 28.25
N PRO A 44 8.32 -3.88 28.32
CA PRO A 44 7.38 -3.07 29.10
C PRO A 44 5.90 -3.33 28.76
N LEU A 45 5.61 -3.71 27.50
CA LEU A 45 4.27 -4.03 27.03
C LEU A 45 3.79 -5.46 27.36
N SER A 46 4.65 -6.34 27.91
CA SER A 46 4.26 -7.71 28.32
C SER A 46 3.21 -7.74 29.43
N LYS A 47 3.06 -6.64 30.16
CA LYS A 47 2.05 -6.44 31.22
C LYS A 47 0.64 -6.35 30.67
N TYR A 48 0.49 -6.02 29.39
CA TYR A 48 -0.81 -5.87 28.77
C TYR A 48 -1.31 -7.23 28.27
N PRO A 49 -2.57 -7.61 28.58
CA PRO A 49 -3.13 -8.85 28.06
C PRO A 49 -3.11 -8.80 26.53
N GLY A 50 -2.65 -9.87 25.88
CA GLY A 50 -2.48 -9.99 24.44
C GLY A 50 -2.35 -11.46 23.99
N PRO A 51 -2.77 -11.83 22.76
CA PRO A 51 -2.43 -13.14 22.21
C PRO A 51 -0.91 -13.31 22.16
N ARG A 52 -0.38 -14.38 22.76
CA ARG A 52 1.08 -14.59 22.91
C ARG A 52 1.84 -14.57 21.59
N LEU A 53 1.23 -15.05 20.50
CA LEU A 53 1.84 -15.05 19.17
C LEU A 53 2.11 -13.63 18.64
N VAL A 54 1.24 -12.67 18.98
CA VAL A 54 1.38 -11.25 18.58
C VAL A 54 2.54 -10.60 19.32
N ALA A 55 2.71 -10.91 20.60
CA ALA A 55 3.83 -10.41 21.39
C ALA A 55 5.16 -11.07 20.98
N ALA A 56 5.13 -12.36 20.66
CA ALA A 56 6.33 -13.12 20.32
C ALA A 56 6.90 -12.76 18.94
N THR A 57 6.06 -12.66 17.90
CA THR A 57 6.52 -12.59 16.51
C THR A 57 5.62 -11.76 15.61
N ASP A 58 6.18 -11.20 14.54
CA ASP A 58 5.42 -10.51 13.48
C ASP A 58 4.64 -11.47 12.55
N LEU A 59 4.77 -12.80 12.74
CA LEU A 59 4.11 -13.82 11.90
C LEU A 59 2.58 -13.72 11.96
N TRP A 60 2.05 -13.42 13.16
CA TRP A 60 0.61 -13.23 13.31
C TRP A 60 0.10 -12.06 12.46
N TRP A 61 0.84 -10.95 12.45
CA TRP A 61 0.49 -9.79 11.64
C TRP A 61 0.61 -10.11 10.14
N ALA A 62 1.66 -10.83 9.72
CA ALA A 62 1.81 -11.27 8.34
C ALA A 62 0.62 -12.13 7.88
N TYR A 63 0.20 -13.10 8.69
CA TYR A 63 -1.00 -13.91 8.44
C TYR A 63 -2.26 -13.04 8.37
N ALA A 64 -2.48 -12.19 9.37
CA ALA A 64 -3.67 -11.35 9.43
C ALA A 64 -3.77 -10.42 8.21
N SER A 65 -2.66 -9.78 7.82
CA SER A 65 -2.59 -8.86 6.67
C SER A 65 -2.79 -9.58 5.33
N THR A 66 -2.30 -10.82 5.18
CA THR A 66 -2.44 -11.60 3.94
C THR A 66 -3.76 -12.36 3.84
N SER A 67 -4.47 -12.56 4.95
CA SER A 67 -5.74 -13.30 4.99
C SER A 67 -6.93 -12.59 4.33
N GLY A 68 -6.82 -11.29 4.04
CA GLY A 68 -7.94 -10.44 3.62
C GLY A 68 -8.99 -10.20 4.72
N LYS A 69 -8.77 -10.72 5.93
CA LYS A 69 -9.69 -10.64 7.08
C LYS A 69 -9.13 -9.81 8.23
N TYR A 70 -8.09 -9.00 7.97
CA TYR A 70 -7.41 -8.20 8.99
C TYR A 70 -8.37 -7.43 9.92
N PRO A 71 -9.40 -6.69 9.41
CA PRO A 71 -10.32 -5.97 10.28
C PRO A 71 -11.07 -6.89 11.26
N TRP A 72 -11.57 -8.03 10.78
CA TRP A 72 -12.32 -9.01 11.58
C TRP A 72 -11.45 -9.74 12.60
N ILE A 73 -10.20 -10.06 12.22
CA ILE A 73 -9.23 -10.69 13.12
C ILE A 73 -8.90 -9.72 14.27
N ILE A 74 -8.67 -8.45 13.94
CA ILE A 74 -8.42 -7.41 14.93
C ILE A 74 -9.65 -7.23 15.82
N GLU A 75 -10.85 -7.11 15.25
CA GLU A 75 -12.10 -7.04 16.01
C GLU A 75 -12.24 -8.20 17.01
N GLY A 76 -11.99 -9.43 16.58
CA GLY A 76 -12.03 -10.61 17.46
C GLY A 76 -11.00 -10.55 18.59
N VAL A 77 -9.79 -10.06 18.33
CA VAL A 77 -8.79 -9.82 19.40
C VAL A 77 -9.30 -8.75 20.36
N LEU A 78 -9.79 -7.63 19.85
CA LEU A 78 -10.24 -6.49 20.64
C LEU A 78 -11.44 -6.83 21.52
N ALA A 79 -12.39 -7.64 21.02
CA ALA A 79 -13.56 -8.11 21.76
C ALA A 79 -13.16 -8.93 23.01
N ASN A 80 -12.09 -9.72 22.90
CA ASN A 80 -11.56 -10.53 24.00
C ASN A 80 -10.67 -9.73 24.98
N MET A 81 -10.24 -8.52 24.62
CA MET A 81 -9.31 -7.67 25.39
C MET A 81 -10.03 -6.48 26.06
N ALA A 82 -11.31 -6.68 26.42
CA ALA A 82 -12.40 -5.72 26.62
C ALA A 82 -12.16 -4.38 27.36
N ILE A 83 -10.99 -4.12 27.94
CA ILE A 83 -10.68 -2.86 28.65
C ILE A 83 -9.54 -2.08 27.98
N LEU A 84 -8.58 -2.75 27.34
CA LEU A 84 -7.41 -2.10 26.74
C LEU A 84 -7.62 -1.76 25.26
N SER A 85 -8.40 -2.56 24.54
CA SER A 85 -8.75 -2.38 23.13
C SER A 85 -9.55 -1.10 22.89
N VAL A 86 -10.57 -0.87 23.70
CA VAL A 86 -11.36 0.38 23.71
C VAL A 86 -10.47 1.54 24.15
N LEU A 87 -9.58 1.37 25.13
CA LEU A 87 -8.68 2.45 25.56
C LEU A 87 -7.59 2.77 24.53
N LEU A 88 -7.03 1.82 23.77
CA LEU A 88 -6.00 2.07 22.75
C LEU A 88 -6.60 2.59 21.43
N LEU A 89 -7.72 2.03 20.98
CA LEU A 89 -8.43 2.55 19.79
C LEU A 89 -9.22 3.83 20.09
N MET A 90 -9.87 3.95 21.26
CA MET A 90 -10.47 5.23 21.64
C MET A 90 -9.42 6.22 22.12
N SER A 91 -8.28 5.88 22.72
CA SER A 91 -7.24 6.89 22.92
C SER A 91 -6.70 7.31 21.56
N SER A 92 -6.28 6.43 20.66
CA SER A 92 -5.85 6.81 19.32
C SER A 92 -6.89 7.61 18.52
N PHE A 93 -8.18 7.24 18.56
CA PHE A 93 -9.26 7.87 17.77
C PHE A 93 -10.00 9.02 18.47
N SER A 94 -10.21 8.96 19.79
CA SER A 94 -10.82 10.06 20.56
C SER A 94 -9.79 11.11 20.99
N LEU A 95 -8.52 10.73 21.21
CA LEU A 95 -7.42 11.70 21.36
C LEU A 95 -7.13 12.34 19.99
N SER A 96 -7.24 11.62 18.86
CA SER A 96 -7.15 12.28 17.55
C SER A 96 -8.26 13.29 17.33
N GLN A 97 -9.54 12.98 17.62
CA GLN A 97 -10.62 13.97 17.49
C GLN A 97 -10.54 15.11 18.51
N ARG A 98 -10.19 14.82 19.78
CA ARG A 98 -10.13 15.81 20.87
C ARG A 98 -8.88 16.71 20.79
N GLN A 99 -7.76 16.21 20.25
CA GLN A 99 -6.54 16.99 19.97
C GLN A 99 -6.37 17.47 18.52
N GLN A 100 -7.23 17.11 17.55
CA GLN A 100 -7.31 17.83 16.25
C GLN A 100 -7.64 19.31 16.47
N LYS A 101 -8.23 19.65 17.63
CA LYS A 101 -8.41 21.02 18.12
C LYS A 101 -7.12 21.69 18.57
N SER A 102 -6.07 20.95 18.93
CA SER A 102 -4.75 21.51 19.26
C SER A 102 -3.96 21.78 17.97
N LYS A 103 -3.68 23.05 17.69
CA LYS A 103 -2.80 23.43 16.58
C LYS A 103 -1.41 22.81 16.85
N ASN A 104 -0.90 22.04 15.89
CA ASN A 104 0.50 21.56 15.77
C ASN A 104 0.89 20.21 16.40
N LEU A 105 -0.04 19.32 16.78
CA LEU A 105 0.31 17.93 17.14
C LEU A 105 -0.14 16.94 16.05
N GLU A 106 0.82 16.25 15.44
CA GLU A 106 0.57 15.15 14.50
C GLU A 106 0.78 13.82 15.21
N LEU A 107 -0.32 13.18 15.61
CA LEU A 107 -0.33 11.94 16.40
C LEU A 107 -0.03 10.68 15.58
N PHE A 108 -0.29 10.73 14.27
CA PHE A 108 -0.10 9.62 13.35
C PHE A 108 0.86 10.04 12.26
N VAL A 109 2.14 10.10 12.62
CA VAL A 109 3.21 10.27 11.66
C VAL A 109 3.26 9.03 10.77
N GLN A 110 3.22 9.24 9.46
CA GLN A 110 3.29 8.14 8.53
C GLN A 110 4.66 7.47 8.63
N VAL A 111 4.66 6.15 8.78
CA VAL A 111 5.89 5.36 9.01
C VAL A 111 6.66 5.05 7.73
N GLY A 112 6.27 5.64 6.59
CA GLY A 112 6.93 5.46 5.29
C GLY A 112 6.82 4.04 4.71
N TYR A 113 5.97 3.16 5.26
CA TYR A 113 5.81 1.79 4.77
C TYR A 113 5.37 1.74 3.29
N ASP A 114 4.62 2.74 2.85
CA ASP A 114 4.07 2.87 1.50
C ASP A 114 4.88 3.81 0.60
N ALA A 115 5.97 4.40 1.14
CA ALA A 115 6.80 5.31 0.37
C ALA A 115 7.58 4.53 -0.71
N PRO A 116 7.42 4.87 -1.99
CA PRO A 116 8.30 4.36 -3.04
C PRO A 116 9.72 4.89 -2.78
N ASP A 117 10.73 4.06 -3.03
CA ASP A 117 12.15 4.39 -2.80
C ASP A 117 12.72 5.28 -3.92
N THR A 118 11.97 6.34 -4.26
CA THR A 118 12.20 7.22 -5.41
C THR A 118 12.77 8.58 -5.01
N GLY A 119 13.04 8.82 -3.72
CA GLY A 119 13.55 10.09 -3.19
C GLY A 119 12.47 11.18 -2.98
N ASP A 120 11.30 11.03 -3.60
CA ASP A 120 10.08 11.75 -3.27
C ASP A 120 9.02 10.75 -2.81
N ASN A 121 8.51 10.95 -1.60
CA ASN A 121 7.53 10.08 -0.96
C ASN A 121 6.09 10.48 -1.32
N GLY A 122 5.89 11.63 -1.99
CA GLY A 122 4.59 12.15 -2.38
C GLY A 122 3.70 12.55 -1.19
N ILE A 123 2.45 12.89 -1.47
CA ILE A 123 1.48 13.28 -0.42
C ILE A 123 1.16 12.13 0.53
N SER A 124 1.07 10.90 0.01
CA SER A 124 0.59 9.75 0.77
C SER A 124 1.71 8.93 1.39
N GLY A 125 2.95 9.38 1.35
CA GLY A 125 4.10 8.61 1.86
C GLY A 125 5.08 9.44 2.68
N GLU A 126 4.88 10.75 2.81
CA GLU A 126 5.83 11.67 3.46
C GLU A 126 5.83 11.48 4.99
N PRO A 127 6.93 10.97 5.58
CA PRO A 127 7.01 10.77 7.03
C PRO A 127 7.27 12.06 7.80
N ASP A 128 7.79 13.13 7.19
CA ASP A 128 7.99 14.40 7.90
C ASP A 128 6.66 15.18 7.99
N PRO A 129 6.13 15.40 9.21
CA PRO A 129 4.91 16.19 9.46
C PRO A 129 4.90 17.57 8.79
N ILE A 130 6.04 18.27 8.85
CA ILE A 130 6.15 19.64 8.35
C ILE A 130 6.05 19.63 6.83
N LYS A 131 6.84 18.76 6.20
CA LYS A 131 6.85 18.59 4.74
C LYS A 131 5.50 18.06 4.22
N HIS A 132 4.89 17.10 4.90
CA HIS A 132 3.56 16.60 4.57
C HIS A 132 2.52 17.72 4.60
N ARG A 133 2.54 18.58 5.62
CA ARG A 133 1.65 19.74 5.72
C ARG A 133 1.88 20.75 4.60
N GLU A 134 3.12 20.98 4.19
CA GLU A 134 3.44 21.83 3.04
C GLU A 134 2.89 21.25 1.73
N ILE A 135 3.05 19.94 1.50
CA ILE A 135 2.49 19.24 0.33
C ILE A 135 0.95 19.33 0.34
N ALA A 136 0.32 19.02 1.47
CA ALA A 136 -1.13 19.11 1.62
C ALA A 136 -1.65 20.55 1.41
N ARG A 137 -0.92 21.56 1.91
CA ARG A 137 -1.28 22.98 1.71
C ARG A 137 -1.23 23.38 0.23
N LYS A 138 -0.30 22.82 -0.56
CA LYS A 138 -0.25 23.07 -2.02
C LYS A 138 -1.45 22.48 -2.75
N LEU A 139 -2.01 21.37 -2.26
CA LEU A 139 -3.15 20.67 -2.87
C LEU A 139 -4.52 21.14 -2.36
N ALA A 140 -4.59 21.68 -1.14
CA ALA A 140 -5.84 22.10 -0.50
C ALA A 140 -6.74 23.02 -1.37
N PRO A 141 -6.21 23.99 -2.17
CA PRO A 141 -7.06 24.83 -3.02
C PRO A 141 -7.88 24.06 -4.06
N ALA A 142 -7.36 22.92 -4.55
CA ALA A 142 -8.07 22.06 -5.51
C ALA A 142 -9.38 21.50 -4.91
N PHE A 143 -9.44 21.38 -3.58
CA PHE A 143 -10.59 20.89 -2.83
C PHE A 143 -11.45 22.03 -2.24
N SER A 144 -11.27 23.28 -2.69
CA SER A 144 -12.11 24.39 -2.27
C SER A 144 -13.53 24.31 -2.86
N THR A 145 -14.53 24.85 -2.16
CA THR A 145 -15.92 24.89 -2.65
C THR A 145 -16.04 25.50 -4.05
N ARG A 146 -15.23 26.53 -4.33
CA ARG A 146 -15.20 27.19 -5.65
C ARG A 146 -14.73 26.23 -6.74
N ASN A 147 -13.64 25.51 -6.50
CA ASN A 147 -13.09 24.57 -7.50
C ASN A 147 -13.98 23.34 -7.66
N PHE A 148 -14.57 22.83 -6.58
CA PHE A 148 -15.55 21.76 -6.66
C PHE A 148 -16.77 22.15 -7.50
N LYS A 149 -17.34 23.34 -7.26
CA LYS A 149 -18.47 23.84 -8.04
C LYS A 149 -18.10 24.02 -9.52
N ALA A 150 -16.88 24.46 -9.81
CA ALA A 150 -16.42 24.57 -11.20
C ALA A 150 -16.30 23.22 -11.93
N LYS A 151 -16.11 22.12 -11.20
CA LYS A 151 -16.02 20.75 -11.76
C LYS A 151 -17.36 19.99 -11.74
N GLU A 152 -18.45 20.60 -11.27
CA GLU A 152 -19.78 19.99 -11.17
C GLU A 152 -20.27 19.43 -12.51
N ALA A 153 -20.14 20.20 -13.60
CA ALA A 153 -20.52 19.76 -14.93
C ALA A 153 -19.74 18.52 -15.39
N THR A 154 -18.44 18.44 -15.08
CA THR A 154 -17.60 17.27 -15.38
C THR A 154 -18.06 16.05 -14.60
N VAL A 155 -18.40 16.20 -13.32
CA VAL A 155 -18.94 15.10 -12.51
C VAL A 155 -20.24 14.59 -13.11
N HIS A 156 -21.18 15.48 -13.43
CA HIS A 156 -22.46 15.11 -14.03
C HIS A 156 -22.29 14.36 -15.35
N LYS A 157 -21.37 14.80 -16.22
CA LYS A 157 -21.05 14.11 -17.48
C LYS A 157 -20.73 12.61 -17.25
N TYR A 158 -19.89 12.28 -16.27
CA TYR A 158 -19.54 10.87 -16.00
C TYR A 158 -20.69 10.09 -15.33
N ILE A 159 -21.46 10.74 -14.45
CA ILE A 159 -22.65 10.13 -13.84
C ILE A 159 -23.71 9.83 -14.90
N ASP A 160 -23.93 10.72 -15.87
CA ASP A 160 -24.88 10.52 -16.96
C ASP A 160 -24.44 9.35 -17.85
N VAL A 161 -23.15 9.26 -18.19
CA VAL A 161 -22.58 8.11 -18.93
C VAL A 161 -22.81 6.81 -18.16
N PHE A 162 -22.53 6.80 -16.85
CA PHE A 162 -22.75 5.65 -15.99
C PHE A 162 -24.22 5.21 -15.99
N VAL A 163 -25.15 6.14 -15.73
CA VAL A 163 -26.59 5.83 -15.69
C VAL A 163 -27.10 5.33 -17.05
N ASN A 164 -26.68 5.95 -18.15
CA ASN A 164 -27.08 5.53 -19.48
C ASN A 164 -26.58 4.11 -19.80
N LYS A 165 -25.32 3.81 -19.48
CA LYS A 165 -24.76 2.47 -19.66
C LYS A 165 -25.41 1.42 -18.76
N MET A 166 -25.75 1.80 -17.53
CA MET A 166 -26.47 0.92 -16.61
C MET A 166 -27.87 0.56 -17.11
N ARG A 167 -28.56 1.48 -17.81
CA ARG A 167 -29.83 1.18 -18.49
C ARG A 167 -29.63 0.23 -19.67
N GLU A 168 -28.58 0.43 -20.47
CA GLU A 168 -28.29 -0.43 -21.62
C GLU A 168 -27.92 -1.87 -21.21
N VAL A 169 -27.07 -2.01 -20.19
CA VAL A 169 -26.50 -3.32 -19.79
C VAL A 169 -27.31 -4.00 -18.69
N GLY A 170 -28.01 -3.23 -17.86
CA GLY A 170 -28.81 -3.74 -16.73
C GLY A 170 -29.98 -4.61 -17.16
N ASP A 171 -30.60 -4.32 -18.32
CA ASP A 171 -31.69 -5.11 -18.90
C ASP A 171 -31.19 -6.38 -19.62
N GLY A 172 -29.87 -6.56 -19.73
CA GLY A 172 -29.26 -7.73 -20.35
C GLY A 172 -29.30 -8.98 -19.46
N THR A 173 -29.17 -10.16 -20.07
CA THR A 173 -29.21 -11.45 -19.34
C THR A 173 -28.09 -11.65 -18.32
N GLN A 174 -26.97 -10.94 -18.48
CA GLN A 174 -25.85 -10.98 -17.53
C GLN A 174 -25.96 -9.91 -16.43
N GLY A 175 -26.88 -8.95 -16.59
CA GLY A 175 -26.93 -7.75 -15.77
C GLY A 175 -25.62 -6.94 -15.80
N ALA A 176 -25.52 -5.98 -14.89
CA ALA A 176 -24.33 -5.15 -14.75
C ALA A 176 -23.63 -5.44 -13.41
N GLU A 177 -22.36 -5.84 -13.49
CA GLU A 177 -21.52 -6.10 -12.33
C GLU A 177 -21.08 -4.77 -11.70
N LEU A 178 -21.77 -4.36 -10.63
CA LEU A 178 -21.64 -3.01 -10.06
C LEU A 178 -20.24 -2.68 -9.53
N GLN A 179 -19.44 -3.66 -9.09
CA GLN A 179 -18.08 -3.40 -8.62
C GLN A 179 -17.22 -2.86 -9.77
N ARG A 180 -17.20 -3.55 -10.91
CA ARG A 180 -16.45 -3.12 -12.10
C ARG A 180 -16.95 -1.80 -12.65
N TRP A 181 -18.25 -1.60 -12.70
CA TRP A 181 -18.83 -0.32 -13.13
C TRP A 181 -18.44 0.83 -12.20
N ALA A 182 -18.39 0.59 -10.88
CA ALA A 182 -17.91 1.56 -9.91
C ALA A 182 -16.41 1.84 -10.08
N ASP A 183 -15.58 0.82 -10.34
CA ASP A 183 -14.14 0.98 -10.61
C ASP A 183 -13.90 1.82 -11.88
N TRP A 184 -14.66 1.58 -12.96
CA TRP A 184 -14.60 2.37 -14.18
C TRP A 184 -15.04 3.82 -13.96
N LEU A 185 -16.16 4.04 -13.27
CA LEU A 185 -16.64 5.38 -12.93
C LEU A 185 -15.60 6.15 -12.10
N ALA A 186 -15.07 5.51 -11.05
CA ALA A 186 -14.10 6.13 -10.16
C ALA A 186 -12.83 6.54 -10.90
N LEU A 187 -12.30 5.67 -11.78
CA LEU A 187 -11.10 5.98 -12.53
C LEU A 187 -11.32 6.97 -13.67
N ASP A 188 -12.40 6.87 -14.43
CA ASP A 188 -12.70 7.83 -15.50
C ASP A 188 -12.90 9.24 -14.90
N LEU A 189 -13.67 9.33 -13.80
CA LEU A 189 -13.89 10.59 -13.11
C LEU A 189 -12.60 11.15 -12.48
N SER A 190 -11.84 10.32 -11.75
CA SER A 190 -10.62 10.79 -11.10
C SER A 190 -9.53 11.18 -12.11
N ALA A 191 -9.38 10.45 -13.21
CA ALA A 191 -8.41 10.78 -14.26
C ALA A 191 -8.72 12.13 -14.90
N ASP A 192 -9.99 12.44 -15.15
CA ASP A 192 -10.38 13.72 -15.70
C ASP A 192 -10.23 14.84 -14.67
N MET A 193 -10.69 14.64 -13.45
CA MET A 193 -10.58 15.65 -12.39
C MET A 193 -9.14 16.01 -12.03
N THR A 194 -8.22 15.04 -12.08
CA THR A 194 -6.82 15.20 -11.67
C THR A 194 -5.86 15.50 -12.82
N TYR A 195 -6.03 14.87 -13.97
CA TYR A 195 -5.14 14.98 -15.13
C TYR A 195 -5.76 15.69 -16.33
N GLY A 196 -7.07 15.99 -16.32
CA GLY A 196 -7.79 16.55 -17.47
C GLY A 196 -7.82 15.59 -18.66
N ARG A 197 -7.87 14.28 -18.37
CA ARG A 197 -7.79 13.21 -19.36
C ARG A 197 -9.03 12.33 -19.29
N GLU A 198 -9.69 12.16 -20.43
CA GLU A 198 -10.67 11.09 -20.62
C GLU A 198 -9.95 9.76 -20.83
N VAL A 199 -10.27 8.75 -20.01
CA VAL A 199 -9.77 7.38 -20.19
C VAL A 199 -10.77 6.57 -21.01
N GLY A 200 -12.07 6.73 -20.76
CA GLY A 200 -13.15 6.16 -21.57
C GLY A 200 -13.54 4.72 -21.22
N GLN A 201 -13.18 4.24 -20.03
CA GLN A 201 -13.40 2.83 -19.64
C GLN A 201 -14.89 2.47 -19.62
N MET A 202 -15.76 3.37 -19.16
CA MET A 202 -17.21 3.14 -19.19
C MET A 202 -17.78 3.11 -20.61
N ARG A 203 -17.22 3.92 -21.52
CA ARG A 203 -17.67 4.01 -22.92
C ARG A 203 -17.30 2.76 -23.68
N ASP A 204 -16.05 2.33 -23.53
CA ASP A 204 -15.47 1.22 -24.26
C ASP A 204 -15.74 -0.13 -23.59
N MET A 205 -16.22 -0.11 -22.32
CA MET A 205 -16.44 -1.29 -21.48
C MET A 205 -15.18 -2.15 -21.33
N MET A 206 -14.03 -1.48 -21.21
CA MET A 206 -12.71 -2.11 -21.15
C MET A 206 -11.84 -1.47 -20.07
N ASP A 207 -11.12 -2.32 -19.35
CA ASP A 207 -10.17 -1.88 -18.33
C ASP A 207 -9.02 -1.11 -18.98
N SER A 208 -8.70 0.05 -18.41
CA SER A 208 -7.46 0.73 -18.76
C SER A 208 -6.24 -0.08 -18.30
N VAL A 209 -5.10 0.20 -18.91
CA VAL A 209 -3.79 -0.33 -18.46
C VAL A 209 -3.54 0.06 -17.00
N LEU A 210 -4.00 1.24 -16.58
CA LEU A 210 -3.88 1.71 -15.21
C LEU A 210 -4.71 0.85 -14.25
N LEU A 211 -6.01 0.69 -14.50
CA LEU A 211 -6.91 -0.11 -13.65
C LEU A 211 -6.42 -1.55 -13.48
N SER A 212 -6.16 -2.20 -14.63
CA SER A 212 -5.72 -3.59 -14.66
C SER A 212 -4.35 -3.82 -14.01
N SER A 213 -3.50 -2.79 -13.96
CA SER A 213 -2.22 -2.85 -13.26
C SER A 213 -2.37 -2.57 -11.76
N THR A 214 -3.19 -1.60 -11.38
CA THR A 214 -3.45 -1.23 -9.98
C THR A 214 -3.98 -2.40 -9.18
N LEU A 215 -4.99 -3.12 -9.69
CA LEU A 215 -5.55 -4.29 -9.00
C LEU A 215 -4.51 -5.39 -8.76
N LYS A 216 -3.57 -5.56 -9.70
CA LYS A 216 -2.48 -6.55 -9.60
C LYS A 216 -1.36 -6.11 -8.65
N LEU A 217 -1.20 -4.80 -8.43
CA LEU A 217 -0.21 -4.24 -7.51
C LEU A 217 -0.59 -4.41 -6.04
N ASN A 218 -1.88 -4.58 -5.71
CA ASN A 218 -2.33 -4.73 -4.32
C ASN A 218 -1.59 -5.86 -3.58
N LEU A 219 -1.47 -7.03 -4.20
CA LEU A 219 -0.74 -8.17 -3.60
C LEU A 219 0.74 -7.82 -3.37
N PHE A 220 1.38 -7.18 -4.34
CA PHE A 220 2.78 -6.77 -4.21
C PHE A 220 2.97 -5.77 -3.07
N LEU A 221 2.09 -4.77 -2.94
CA LEU A 221 2.16 -3.79 -1.85
C LEU A 221 1.99 -4.47 -0.49
N THR A 222 0.99 -5.35 -0.34
CA THR A 222 0.80 -6.12 0.89
C THR A 222 2.03 -6.97 1.22
N MET A 223 2.57 -7.68 0.22
CA MET A 223 3.77 -8.50 0.43
C MET A 223 5.01 -7.67 0.75
N SER A 224 5.19 -6.50 0.13
CA SER A 224 6.28 -5.55 0.41
C SER A 224 6.22 -5.04 1.85
N GLN A 225 5.02 -4.70 2.34
CA GLN A 225 4.83 -4.33 3.73
C GLN A 225 5.17 -5.49 4.68
N VAL A 226 4.76 -6.72 4.33
CA VAL A 226 5.04 -7.93 5.11
C VAL A 226 6.53 -8.20 5.21
N THR A 227 7.23 -8.27 4.08
CA THR A 227 8.66 -8.60 4.02
C THR A 227 9.55 -7.51 4.62
N ARG A 228 9.16 -6.22 4.57
CA ARG A 228 9.89 -5.13 5.26
C ARG A 228 9.98 -5.35 6.77
N LYS A 229 9.01 -6.04 7.39
CA LYS A 229 9.11 -6.45 8.81
C LYS A 229 10.09 -7.59 9.04
N PHE A 230 10.28 -8.46 8.06
CA PHE A 230 11.24 -9.57 8.11
C PHE A 230 12.50 -9.23 7.30
N ARG A 231 13.46 -8.56 7.93
CA ARG A 231 14.71 -8.10 7.29
C ARG A 231 15.45 -9.14 6.44
N LEU A 232 15.33 -10.43 6.79
CA LEU A 232 15.96 -11.54 6.04
C LEU A 232 15.25 -11.88 4.72
N PHE A 233 13.98 -11.53 4.56
CA PHE A 233 13.13 -11.90 3.42
C PHE A 233 12.79 -10.73 2.50
N THR A 234 13.40 -9.57 2.70
CA THR A 234 13.17 -8.36 1.88
C THR A 234 13.43 -8.62 0.39
N ALA A 235 14.46 -9.41 0.06
CA ALA A 235 14.75 -9.79 -1.33
C ALA A 235 13.67 -10.69 -1.95
N LEU A 236 12.97 -11.51 -1.15
CA LEU A 236 11.91 -12.41 -1.64
C LEU A 236 10.65 -11.65 -2.08
N THR A 237 10.49 -10.39 -1.69
CA THR A 237 9.37 -9.54 -2.12
C THR A 237 9.24 -9.49 -3.64
N TYR A 238 10.37 -9.43 -4.35
CA TYR A 238 10.36 -9.33 -5.81
C TYR A 238 9.77 -10.58 -6.49
N LEU A 239 9.77 -11.74 -5.82
CA LEU A 239 9.10 -12.95 -6.32
C LEU A 239 7.57 -12.85 -6.29
N THR A 240 7.02 -11.93 -5.51
CA THR A 240 5.58 -11.73 -5.38
C THR A 240 5.00 -10.79 -6.44
N ILE A 241 5.87 -10.15 -7.24
CA ILE A 241 5.44 -9.31 -8.36
C ILE A 241 4.96 -10.22 -9.50
N PRO A 242 3.70 -10.11 -9.95
CA PRO A 242 3.25 -10.83 -11.12
C PRO A 242 4.08 -10.42 -12.36
N PRO A 243 4.59 -11.36 -13.18
CA PRO A 243 5.39 -11.01 -14.36
C PRO A 243 4.70 -10.01 -15.30
N SER A 244 3.36 -10.07 -15.41
CA SER A 244 2.57 -9.12 -16.20
C SER A 244 2.71 -7.66 -15.73
N VAL A 245 2.86 -7.44 -14.42
CA VAL A 245 3.02 -6.09 -13.83
C VAL A 245 4.42 -5.56 -14.11
N TRP A 246 5.44 -6.44 -14.02
CA TRP A 246 6.82 -6.05 -14.33
C TRP A 246 6.95 -5.55 -15.77
N LEU A 247 6.31 -6.24 -16.71
CA LEU A 247 6.25 -5.82 -18.12
C LEU A 247 5.43 -4.54 -18.31
N ALA A 248 4.31 -4.40 -17.60
CA ALA A 248 3.46 -3.21 -17.65
C ALA A 248 4.13 -1.95 -17.06
N MET A 249 5.05 -2.09 -16.11
CA MET A 249 5.72 -0.97 -15.44
C MET A 249 6.40 -0.03 -16.44
N SER A 250 7.14 -0.60 -17.40
CA SER A 250 7.80 0.20 -18.44
C SER A 250 6.81 0.97 -19.31
N LYS A 251 5.65 0.37 -19.59
CA LYS A 251 4.55 0.98 -20.35
C LYS A 251 3.89 2.10 -19.53
N LEU A 252 3.60 1.86 -18.25
CA LEU A 252 3.02 2.84 -17.32
C LEU A 252 3.92 4.07 -17.16
N LEU A 253 5.23 3.88 -16.96
CA LEU A 253 6.18 4.99 -16.86
C LEU A 253 6.23 5.83 -18.14
N LYS A 254 6.23 5.18 -19.31
CA LYS A 254 6.17 5.89 -20.60
C LYS A 254 4.84 6.64 -20.78
N MET A 255 3.71 6.01 -20.45
CA MET A 255 2.39 6.63 -20.51
C MET A 255 2.30 7.84 -19.59
N ASN A 256 2.73 7.71 -18.33
CA ASN A 256 2.74 8.82 -17.37
C ASN A 256 3.62 9.99 -17.85
N ALA A 257 4.81 9.70 -18.38
CA ALA A 257 5.70 10.73 -18.93
C ALA A 257 5.06 11.45 -20.14
N GLN A 258 4.39 10.71 -21.02
CA GLN A 258 3.65 11.27 -22.15
C GLN A 258 2.47 12.12 -21.69
N ASP A 259 1.70 11.65 -20.72
CA ASP A 259 0.54 12.38 -20.17
C ASP A 259 0.98 13.69 -19.53
N VAL A 260 2.07 13.68 -18.73
CA VAL A 260 2.66 14.89 -18.17
C VAL A 260 3.09 15.85 -19.28
N LYS A 261 3.75 15.35 -20.34
CA LYS A 261 4.17 16.17 -21.47
C LYS A 261 2.98 16.80 -22.20
N MET A 262 1.96 16.01 -22.54
CA MET A 262 0.74 16.50 -23.18
C MET A 262 0.03 17.53 -22.32
N ARG A 263 0.03 17.36 -20.99
CA ARG A 263 -0.54 18.32 -20.06
C ARG A 263 0.22 19.64 -20.05
N ILE A 264 1.56 19.59 -20.07
CA ILE A 264 2.40 20.79 -20.18
C ILE A 264 2.10 21.54 -21.49
N GLU A 265 1.93 20.81 -22.61
CA GLU A 265 1.61 21.38 -23.92
C GLU A 265 0.21 22.01 -23.96
N ARG A 266 -0.75 21.48 -23.20
CA ARG A 266 -2.14 21.98 -23.11
C ARG A 266 -2.34 23.03 -22.02
N ARG A 267 -1.29 23.47 -21.33
CA ARG A 267 -1.39 24.44 -20.22
C ARG A 267 -2.14 25.71 -20.66
N GLY A 268 -3.21 26.05 -19.95
CA GLY A 268 -4.09 27.18 -20.26
C GLY A 268 -5.14 26.93 -21.34
N LYS A 269 -5.25 25.70 -21.86
CA LYS A 269 -6.25 25.24 -22.84
C LYS A 269 -7.05 24.03 -22.35
N THR A 270 -7.11 23.80 -21.04
CA THR A 270 -7.87 22.69 -20.45
C THR A 270 -9.36 23.00 -20.46
N GLU A 271 -10.21 21.98 -20.63
CA GLU A 271 -11.67 22.15 -20.69
C GLU A 271 -12.26 22.62 -19.35
N HIS A 272 -11.63 22.25 -18.24
CA HIS A 272 -11.99 22.67 -16.90
C HIS A 272 -10.76 23.20 -16.15
N LEU A 273 -11.02 23.89 -15.04
CA LEU A 273 -9.99 24.51 -14.19
C LEU A 273 -9.04 23.44 -13.63
N ASP A 274 -7.74 23.69 -13.74
CA ASP A 274 -6.69 22.90 -13.09
C ASP A 274 -6.83 22.88 -11.55
#